data_AF-A0A6G9YFT8-F1
#
_entry.id   AF-A0A6G9YFT8-F1
#
_cell.length_a   1.000
_cell.length_b   1.000
_cell.length_c   1.000
_cell.angle_alpha   90.00
_cell.angle_beta   90.00
_cell.angle_gamma   90.00
#
_symmetry.space_group_name_H-M   'P 1'
#
loop_
_entity.id
_entity.type
_entity.pdbx_description
1 polymer ?
#
loop_
_entity_poly.entity_id
_entity_poly.type
_entity_poly.pdbx_seq_one_letter_code
_entity_poly.pdbx_strand_id
1 'polypeptide(L)'
;MGNPDFARVVAEFRSGSALLVEPGSSAAAHVPPAWAEIAGHDDPGARRAAAIALWNLDMLVELLPRFGAVLNECLDDVRVCLLRGDWVLLYALRKPFQPYAFRIGWDPGTFGADLPPYWERLPKALRVFLDTVHAGFTDLDGISFGPTRPRDMQTYRTLNIVESVRNWEAAEDIPGDRALLIAEGLGRTRYFVSPDLPGGTIGWEAGGHLERPLDFAHTFDELMSYGFELDRDRVPEPAVPTISLGRQALRSVPPIARAVVWDPELTEDAARDRIRDLVAELLRALGGQMRIRTQEGLNGETILPFDDDAGNIYHVDRLETRYFLEPPDPDRTDIYPPVIVRIWEQHGWEVTLTTDVDGIVAQARTPDWYELTLAHQTDTLRLAVASPGFQRPS
;
A
#
# COMPACT_ATOMS: atom_id res chain seq x y z
N MET A 1 -10.25 17.11 11.35
CA MET A 1 -9.16 16.12 11.29
C MET A 1 -8.15 16.45 12.38
N GLY A 2 -7.51 15.43 12.97
CA GLY A 2 -6.47 15.63 13.98
C GLY A 2 -5.18 16.21 13.38
N ASN A 3 -4.34 16.80 14.22
CA ASN A 3 -3.00 17.25 13.85
C ASN A 3 -2.09 16.02 13.63
N PRO A 4 -1.17 15.99 12.64
CA PRO A 4 -0.24 14.88 12.48
C PRO A 4 0.62 14.68 13.73
N ASP A 5 0.71 13.43 14.20
CA ASP A 5 1.50 13.07 15.37
C ASP A 5 2.91 12.62 14.95
N PHE A 6 3.78 13.59 14.68
CA PHE A 6 5.17 13.34 14.33
C PHE A 6 5.95 12.65 15.46
N ALA A 7 5.58 12.88 16.73
CA ALA A 7 6.28 12.27 17.86
C ALA A 7 6.04 10.76 17.90
N ARG A 8 4.80 10.31 17.64
CA ARG A 8 4.47 8.89 17.49
C ARG A 8 5.27 8.25 16.36
N VAL A 9 5.30 8.86 15.18
CA VAL A 9 6.06 8.34 14.02
C VAL A 9 7.56 8.28 14.32
N VAL A 10 8.11 9.30 14.96
CA VAL A 10 9.52 9.31 15.37
C VAL A 10 9.82 8.17 16.36
N ALA A 11 8.86 7.84 17.24
CA ALA A 11 8.99 6.73 18.19
C ALA A 11 8.84 5.34 17.55
N GLU A 12 8.24 5.22 16.37
CA GLU A 12 8.19 3.97 15.58
C GLU A 12 9.59 3.60 15.06
N PHE A 13 10.47 4.58 14.84
CA PHE A 13 11.87 4.28 14.65
C PHE A 13 12.48 3.74 15.95
N ARG A 14 13.39 2.74 15.84
CA ARG A 14 14.12 2.17 16.97
C ARG A 14 14.61 3.29 17.92
N SER A 15 14.37 3.16 19.22
CA SER A 15 14.73 4.15 20.24
C SER A 15 16.13 4.75 20.02
N GLY A 16 16.21 6.08 20.01
CA GLY A 16 17.45 6.85 19.77
C GLY A 16 17.87 6.95 18.31
N SER A 17 17.10 6.40 17.36
CA SER A 17 17.43 6.45 15.93
C SER A 17 16.86 7.68 15.22
N ALA A 18 15.93 8.40 15.84
CA ALA A 18 15.29 9.55 15.21
C ALA A 18 15.08 10.67 16.25
N LEU A 19 15.25 11.93 15.81
CA LEU A 19 15.03 13.12 16.63
C LEU A 19 14.31 14.19 15.81
N LEU A 20 13.11 14.58 16.25
CA LEU A 20 12.38 15.72 15.68
C LEU A 20 13.10 17.03 16.03
N VAL A 21 13.30 17.89 15.04
CA VAL A 21 13.91 19.20 15.24
C VAL A 21 12.82 20.21 15.55
N GLU A 22 12.83 20.73 16.77
CA GLU A 22 11.94 21.83 17.13
C GLU A 22 12.52 23.18 16.67
N PRO A 23 11.66 24.12 16.22
CA PRO A 23 12.08 25.48 15.89
C PRO A 23 12.83 26.14 17.05
N GLY A 24 13.92 26.84 16.73
CA GLY A 24 14.78 27.50 17.72
C GLY A 24 15.64 26.57 18.58
N SER A 25 15.58 25.25 18.38
CA SER A 25 16.48 24.31 19.04
C SER A 25 17.93 24.46 18.57
N SER A 26 18.90 23.97 19.35
CA SER A 26 20.30 23.92 18.93
C SER A 26 20.53 23.01 17.72
N ALA A 27 19.67 21.99 17.52
CA ALA A 27 19.69 21.15 16.32
C ALA A 27 19.29 21.93 15.06
N ALA A 28 18.36 22.89 15.16
CA ALA A 28 17.93 23.71 14.03
C ALA A 28 19.09 24.52 13.38
N ALA A 29 20.10 24.89 14.16
CA ALA A 29 21.29 25.59 13.66
C ALA A 29 22.19 24.72 12.74
N HIS A 30 21.99 23.41 12.74
CA HIS A 30 22.78 22.44 11.97
C HIS A 30 22.00 21.82 10.80
N VAL A 31 20.73 22.20 10.63
CA VAL A 31 19.89 21.76 9.51
C VAL A 31 20.49 22.25 8.18
N PRO A 32 20.41 21.46 7.10
CA PRO A 32 20.88 21.88 5.78
C PRO A 32 20.31 23.25 5.40
N PRO A 33 21.12 24.17 4.83
CA PRO A 33 20.67 25.54 4.55
C PRO A 33 19.39 25.62 3.69
N ALA A 34 19.23 24.67 2.76
CA ALA A 34 18.03 24.59 1.91
C ALA A 34 16.74 24.33 2.71
N TRP A 35 16.83 23.79 3.92
CA TRP A 35 15.69 23.44 4.78
C TRP A 35 15.56 24.35 6.00
N ALA A 36 16.41 25.37 6.11
CA ALA A 36 16.44 26.27 7.26
C ALA A 36 15.08 26.99 7.47
N GLU A 37 14.40 27.37 6.39
CA GLU A 37 13.06 27.98 6.47
C GLU A 37 12.03 27.02 7.08
N ILE A 38 12.06 25.74 6.69
CA ILE A 38 11.16 24.71 7.23
C ILE A 38 11.45 24.48 8.72
N ALA A 39 12.73 24.41 9.11
CA ALA A 39 13.11 24.26 10.51
C ALA A 39 12.79 25.49 11.38
N GLY A 40 12.76 26.68 10.78
CA GLY A 40 12.56 27.94 11.48
C GLY A 40 11.09 28.31 11.72
N HIS A 41 10.15 27.71 10.99
CA HIS A 41 8.73 28.05 11.09
C HIS A 41 7.97 27.19 12.11
N ASP A 42 7.23 27.86 13.00
CA ASP A 42 6.29 27.21 13.94
C ASP A 42 4.95 26.83 13.28
N ASP A 43 4.55 27.53 12.23
CA ASP A 43 3.29 27.31 11.50
C ASP A 43 3.40 26.17 10.47
N PRO A 44 2.53 25.13 10.52
CA PRO A 44 2.50 24.05 9.53
C PRO A 44 2.31 24.53 8.08
N GLY A 45 1.48 25.56 7.87
CA GLY A 45 1.22 26.12 6.55
C GLY A 45 2.47 26.74 5.91
N ALA A 46 3.24 27.49 6.69
CA ALA A 46 4.51 28.06 6.26
C ALA A 46 5.55 26.97 5.95
N ARG A 47 5.66 25.93 6.80
CA ARG A 47 6.56 24.79 6.55
C ARG A 47 6.19 24.04 5.28
N ARG A 48 4.90 23.78 5.08
CA ARG A 48 4.38 23.16 3.86
C ARG A 48 4.73 23.98 2.62
N ALA A 49 4.48 25.29 2.65
CA ALA A 49 4.78 26.16 1.51
C ALA A 49 6.27 26.15 1.16
N ALA A 50 7.14 26.27 2.17
CA ALA A 50 8.60 26.18 1.99
C ALA A 50 9.01 24.81 1.43
N ALA A 51 8.45 23.71 1.94
CA ALA A 51 8.74 22.36 1.47
C ALA A 51 8.30 22.12 0.03
N ILE A 52 7.13 22.61 -0.38
CA ILE A 52 6.66 22.51 -1.78
C ILE A 52 7.55 23.34 -2.71
N ALA A 53 8.01 24.52 -2.27
CA ALA A 53 8.90 25.37 -3.05
C ALA A 53 10.27 24.73 -3.36
N LEU A 54 10.67 23.70 -2.60
CA LEU A 54 11.88 22.91 -2.91
C LEU A 54 11.69 21.99 -4.12
N TRP A 55 10.46 21.59 -4.45
CA TRP A 55 10.23 20.65 -5.53
C TRP A 55 10.45 21.31 -6.89
N ASN A 56 11.27 20.67 -7.73
CA ASN A 56 11.52 21.12 -9.10
C ASN A 56 10.21 21.08 -9.90
N LEU A 57 9.88 22.17 -10.61
CA LEU A 57 8.69 22.24 -11.46
C LEU A 57 8.68 21.13 -12.51
N ASP A 58 9.83 20.82 -13.12
CA ASP A 58 9.95 19.73 -14.10
C ASP A 58 9.55 18.38 -13.49
N MET A 59 9.91 18.12 -12.22
CA MET A 59 9.51 16.89 -11.53
C MET A 59 7.99 16.82 -11.36
N LEU A 60 7.37 17.89 -10.86
CA LEU A 60 5.94 17.92 -10.58
C LEU A 60 5.06 18.05 -11.81
N VAL A 61 5.55 18.65 -12.89
CA VAL A 61 4.75 18.90 -14.09
C VAL A 61 4.97 17.82 -15.15
N GLU A 62 6.21 17.40 -15.37
CA GLU A 62 6.53 16.45 -16.43
C GLU A 62 6.42 14.99 -15.97
N LEU A 63 6.84 14.71 -14.72
CA LEU A 63 6.94 13.33 -14.24
C LEU A 63 5.84 12.94 -13.24
N LEU A 64 5.45 13.86 -12.36
CA LEU A 64 4.57 13.60 -11.23
C LEU A 64 3.36 14.56 -11.15
N PRO A 65 2.58 14.77 -12.22
CA PRO A 65 1.46 15.71 -12.19
C PRO A 65 0.38 15.36 -11.17
N ARG A 66 0.07 14.08 -10.98
CA ARG A 66 -0.88 13.61 -9.96
C ARG A 66 -0.30 13.76 -8.57
N PHE A 67 0.95 13.36 -8.34
CA PHE A 67 1.54 13.50 -7.01
C PHE A 67 1.79 14.97 -6.64
N GLY A 68 2.05 15.84 -7.61
CA GLY A 68 2.06 17.29 -7.42
C GLY A 68 0.71 17.82 -6.94
N ALA A 69 -0.40 17.25 -7.42
CA ALA A 69 -1.72 17.52 -6.86
C ALA A 69 -1.86 17.00 -5.42
N VAL A 70 -1.36 15.80 -5.13
CA VAL A 70 -1.35 15.22 -3.77
C VAL A 70 -0.61 16.15 -2.80
N LEU A 71 0.58 16.65 -3.15
CA LEU A 71 1.30 17.62 -2.32
C LEU A 71 0.50 18.92 -2.10
N ASN A 72 -0.25 19.35 -3.10
CA ASN A 72 -1.04 20.57 -3.02
C ASN A 72 -2.37 20.42 -2.26
N GLU A 73 -2.98 19.24 -2.24
CA GLU A 73 -4.30 19.02 -1.65
C GLU A 73 -4.25 18.25 -0.33
N CYS A 74 -3.22 17.43 -0.14
CA CYS A 74 -3.13 16.47 0.96
C CYS A 74 -1.97 16.74 1.94
N LEU A 75 -0.95 17.52 1.59
CA LEU A 75 0.14 17.82 2.52
C LEU A 75 -0.34 18.81 3.59
N ASP A 76 -0.42 18.36 4.84
CA ASP A 76 -0.87 19.22 5.95
C ASP A 76 0.32 19.80 6.74
N ASP A 77 1.46 19.08 6.84
CA ASP A 77 2.66 19.56 7.53
C ASP A 77 3.95 18.87 7.03
N VAL A 78 5.10 19.51 7.24
CA VAL A 78 6.43 18.96 7.03
C VAL A 78 7.32 19.32 8.21
N ARG A 79 8.08 18.35 8.74
CA ARG A 79 8.99 18.59 9.87
C ARG A 79 10.38 18.06 9.56
N VAL A 80 11.41 18.74 10.08
CA VAL A 80 12.79 18.28 9.98
C VAL A 80 13.06 17.24 11.08
N CYS A 81 13.73 16.15 10.72
CA CYS A 81 14.12 15.09 11.63
C CYS A 81 15.58 14.70 11.36
N LEU A 82 16.31 14.33 12.41
CA LEU A 82 17.59 13.66 12.31
C LEU A 82 17.37 12.15 12.45
N LEU A 83 17.46 11.42 11.34
CA LEU A 83 17.23 9.98 11.27
C LEU A 83 18.57 9.26 11.07
N ARG A 84 19.03 8.54 12.11
CA ARG A 84 20.29 7.77 12.13
C ARG A 84 21.52 8.61 11.72
N GLY A 85 21.51 9.89 12.05
CA GLY A 85 22.57 10.85 11.73
C GLY A 85 22.41 11.56 10.39
N ASP A 86 21.45 11.17 9.56
CA ASP A 86 21.11 11.87 8.32
C ASP A 86 19.94 12.85 8.56
N TRP A 87 19.99 14.02 7.94
CA TRP A 87 18.84 14.93 7.94
C TRP A 87 17.76 14.44 6.98
N VAL A 88 16.52 14.46 7.43
CA VAL A 88 15.34 14.15 6.61
C VAL A 88 14.21 15.16 6.84
N LEU A 89 13.39 15.34 5.81
CA LEU A 89 12.07 15.95 5.92
C LEU A 89 11.01 14.86 6.04
N LEU A 90 10.18 14.93 7.07
CA LEU A 90 9.00 14.09 7.24
C LEU A 90 7.78 14.85 6.72
N TYR A 91 7.18 14.35 5.65
CA TYR A 91 5.98 14.89 5.03
C TYR A 91 4.75 14.17 5.58
N ALA A 92 3.82 14.89 6.21
CA ALA A 92 2.56 14.33 6.69
C ALA A 92 1.44 14.59 5.68
N LEU A 93 1.06 13.55 4.95
CA LEU A 93 0.06 13.59 3.89
C LEU A 93 -1.26 13.01 4.40
N ARG A 94 -2.31 13.81 4.34
CA ARG A 94 -3.66 13.41 4.70
C ARG A 94 -4.23 12.42 3.69
N LYS A 95 -4.79 11.34 4.21
CA LYS A 95 -5.62 10.40 3.44
C LYS A 95 -7.09 10.47 3.91
N PRO A 96 -8.07 10.25 3.02
CA PRO A 96 -9.47 10.19 3.42
C PRO A 96 -9.68 9.03 4.38
N PHE A 97 -10.28 9.31 5.55
CA PHE A 97 -10.69 8.30 6.54
C PHE A 97 -9.58 7.37 7.05
N GLN A 98 -8.30 7.72 6.83
CA GLN A 98 -7.12 6.97 7.26
C GLN A 98 -6.20 7.88 8.08
N PRO A 99 -5.27 7.32 8.87
CA PRO A 99 -4.16 8.07 9.44
C PRO A 99 -3.35 8.80 8.35
N TYR A 100 -2.55 9.78 8.77
CA TYR A 100 -1.60 10.42 7.87
C TYR A 100 -0.63 9.39 7.31
N ALA A 101 -0.42 9.45 6.00
CA ALA A 101 0.70 8.77 5.36
C ALA A 101 1.95 9.65 5.52
N PHE A 102 3.06 9.05 5.95
CA PHE A 102 4.31 9.76 6.13
C PHE A 102 5.28 9.42 5.00
N ARG A 103 5.94 10.44 4.44
CA ARG A 103 7.02 10.27 3.47
C ARG A 103 8.31 10.88 4.01
N ILE A 104 9.44 10.24 3.70
CA ILE A 104 10.78 10.69 4.08
C ILE A 104 11.46 11.26 2.84
N GLY A 105 11.71 12.57 2.83
CA GLY A 105 12.61 13.22 1.89
C GLY A 105 14.02 13.31 2.49
N TRP A 106 15.00 12.64 1.89
CA TRP A 106 16.37 12.61 2.41
C TRP A 106 17.17 13.84 1.98
N ASP A 107 18.15 14.27 2.78
CA ASP A 107 19.00 15.40 2.43
C ASP A 107 19.80 15.12 1.14
N PRO A 108 19.77 16.00 0.13
CA PRO A 108 20.56 15.85 -1.09
C PRO A 108 22.05 15.66 -0.80
N GLY A 109 22.57 16.22 0.29
CA GLY A 109 23.94 15.98 0.76
C GLY A 109 24.27 14.51 1.06
N THR A 110 23.25 13.64 1.16
CA THR A 110 23.40 12.21 1.40
C THR A 110 23.30 11.34 0.15
N PHE A 111 23.35 11.94 -1.05
CA PHE A 111 23.29 11.25 -2.35
C PHE A 111 24.23 10.03 -2.41
N GLY A 112 25.45 10.16 -1.91
CA GLY A 112 26.52 9.18 -2.01
C GLY A 112 27.70 9.71 -2.82
N ALA A 113 28.83 8.99 -2.78
CA ALA A 113 30.03 9.37 -3.53
C ALA A 113 29.97 8.94 -5.01
N ASP A 114 29.21 7.89 -5.29
CA ASP A 114 29.16 7.24 -6.61
C ASP A 114 27.75 7.32 -7.20
N LEU A 115 27.68 7.36 -8.53
CA LEU A 115 26.41 7.24 -9.25
C LEU A 115 25.94 5.77 -9.26
N PRO A 116 24.63 5.52 -9.09
CA PRO A 116 24.08 4.17 -9.24
C PRO A 116 24.34 3.59 -10.63
N PRO A 117 24.39 2.25 -10.77
CA PRO A 117 24.40 1.60 -12.08
C PRO A 117 23.21 2.07 -12.93
N TYR A 118 23.43 2.33 -14.21
CA TYR A 118 22.38 2.75 -15.15
C TYR A 118 21.64 4.03 -14.77
N TRP A 119 22.27 4.91 -13.98
CA TRP A 119 21.71 6.20 -13.57
C TRP A 119 21.10 6.97 -14.74
N GLU A 120 21.76 6.98 -15.90
CA GLU A 120 21.32 7.66 -17.11
C GLU A 120 19.98 7.16 -17.69
N ARG A 121 19.50 5.99 -17.25
CA ARG A 121 18.19 5.45 -17.63
C ARG A 121 17.04 6.07 -16.88
N LEU A 122 17.29 6.73 -15.75
CA LEU A 122 16.27 7.50 -15.05
C LEU A 122 15.91 8.77 -15.83
N PRO A 123 14.63 9.18 -15.81
CA PRO A 123 14.21 10.46 -16.36
C PRO A 123 15.05 11.61 -15.80
N LYS A 124 15.39 12.58 -16.65
CA LYS A 124 16.23 13.71 -16.25
C LYS A 124 15.65 14.45 -15.05
N ALA A 125 14.32 14.68 -15.02
CA ALA A 125 13.64 15.34 -13.92
C ALA A 125 13.85 14.60 -12.57
N LEU A 126 13.74 13.26 -12.57
CA LEU A 126 13.99 12.45 -11.37
C LEU A 126 15.45 12.52 -10.93
N ARG A 127 16.41 12.48 -11.87
CA ARG A 127 17.83 12.61 -11.51
C ARG A 127 18.16 13.95 -10.86
N VAL A 128 17.63 15.05 -11.42
CA VAL A 128 17.83 16.39 -10.85
C VAL A 128 17.15 16.47 -9.48
N PHE A 129 15.92 15.96 -9.33
CA PHE A 129 15.26 15.89 -8.03
C PHE A 129 16.11 15.15 -6.98
N LEU A 130 16.66 13.99 -7.35
CA LEU A 130 17.48 13.17 -6.47
C LEU A 130 18.80 13.83 -6.06
N ASP A 131 19.37 14.64 -6.95
CA ASP A 131 20.63 15.35 -6.74
C ASP A 131 20.44 16.65 -5.94
N THR A 132 19.36 17.39 -6.18
CA THR A 132 19.24 18.79 -5.70
C THR A 132 18.15 19.01 -4.66
N VAL A 133 17.15 18.13 -4.56
CA VAL A 133 15.98 18.33 -3.69
C VAL A 133 15.95 17.31 -2.58
N HIS A 134 15.91 16.03 -2.94
CA HIS A 134 15.89 14.93 -2.00
C HIS A 134 16.66 13.73 -2.51
N ALA A 135 17.69 13.27 -1.80
CA ALA A 135 18.42 12.04 -2.13
C ALA A 135 17.63 10.77 -1.78
N GLY A 136 16.38 10.70 -2.22
CA GLY A 136 15.39 9.67 -1.94
C GLY A 136 14.10 10.28 -1.38
N PHE A 137 12.95 9.76 -1.79
CA PHE A 137 11.64 10.16 -1.29
C PHE A 137 10.73 8.93 -1.17
N THR A 138 10.59 8.36 0.04
CA THR A 138 9.97 7.04 0.23
C THR A 138 8.99 7.03 1.38
N ASP A 139 8.30 5.92 1.59
CA ASP A 139 7.69 5.60 2.88
C ASP A 139 8.74 5.41 4.00
N LEU A 140 8.27 5.12 5.22
CA LEU A 140 9.11 4.97 6.41
C LEU A 140 10.10 3.79 6.34
N ASP A 141 9.85 2.82 5.47
CA ASP A 141 10.72 1.66 5.23
C ASP A 141 11.96 1.98 4.37
N GLY A 142 12.00 3.19 3.77
CA GLY A 142 13.14 3.66 2.97
C GLY A 142 13.12 3.20 1.50
N ILE A 143 12.09 2.51 1.03
CA ILE A 143 12.03 1.96 -0.34
C ILE A 143 10.66 2.02 -1.00
N SER A 144 9.58 2.03 -0.22
CA SER A 144 8.23 1.94 -0.77
C SER A 144 7.72 3.27 -1.32
N PHE A 145 6.91 3.17 -2.39
CA PHE A 145 6.10 4.23 -2.98
C PHE A 145 6.83 5.51 -3.41
N GLY A 146 8.11 5.42 -3.73
CA GLY A 146 8.85 6.53 -4.29
C GLY A 146 10.32 6.20 -4.47
N PRO A 147 11.12 7.14 -5.00
CA PRO A 147 12.48 6.82 -5.38
C PRO A 147 13.35 6.54 -4.15
N THR A 148 13.98 5.38 -4.16
CA THR A 148 14.99 4.97 -3.18
C THR A 148 16.18 5.92 -3.24
N ARG A 149 16.96 5.99 -2.16
CA ARG A 149 18.16 6.81 -2.11
C ARG A 149 19.19 6.32 -3.13
N PRO A 150 19.86 7.20 -3.88
CA PRO A 150 20.86 6.79 -4.86
C PRO A 150 21.95 5.88 -4.27
N ARG A 151 22.50 6.19 -3.09
CA ARG A 151 23.48 5.31 -2.41
C ARG A 151 22.97 3.90 -2.08
N ASP A 152 21.66 3.72 -2.02
CA ASP A 152 21.01 2.44 -1.71
C ASP A 152 20.42 1.77 -2.97
N MET A 153 20.45 2.44 -4.13
CA MET A 153 20.03 1.85 -5.41
C MET A 153 21.03 0.78 -5.85
N GLN A 154 20.54 -0.45 -5.96
CA GLN A 154 21.37 -1.61 -6.30
C GLN A 154 20.68 -2.49 -7.33
N THR A 155 21.50 -3.25 -8.05
CA THR A 155 20.98 -4.23 -9.01
C THR A 155 20.36 -5.42 -8.28
N TYR A 156 19.43 -6.12 -8.93
CA TYR A 156 18.80 -7.31 -8.36
C TYR A 156 19.81 -8.40 -7.98
N ARG A 157 20.88 -8.52 -8.78
CA ARG A 157 21.99 -9.44 -8.47
C ARG A 157 22.68 -9.05 -7.17
N THR A 158 23.00 -7.77 -6.97
CA THR A 158 23.64 -7.30 -5.73
C THR A 158 22.73 -7.52 -4.51
N LEU A 159 21.43 -7.34 -4.69
CA LEU A 159 20.41 -7.53 -3.65
C LEU A 159 20.02 -9.00 -3.42
N ASN A 160 20.57 -9.95 -4.19
CA ASN A 160 20.18 -11.36 -4.17
C ASN A 160 18.67 -11.58 -4.32
N ILE A 161 18.01 -10.79 -5.18
CA ILE A 161 16.55 -10.86 -5.39
C ILE A 161 16.20 -11.98 -6.37
N VAL A 162 16.68 -11.88 -7.61
CA VAL A 162 16.53 -12.88 -8.68
C VAL A 162 17.73 -12.81 -9.62
N GLU A 163 18.06 -13.93 -10.27
CA GLU A 163 19.15 -13.98 -11.26
C GLU A 163 18.78 -13.30 -12.59
N SER A 164 17.50 -13.37 -12.97
CA SER A 164 16.93 -12.69 -14.12
C SER A 164 15.45 -12.35 -13.88
N VAL A 165 14.97 -11.29 -14.52
CA VAL A 165 13.55 -10.94 -14.60
C VAL A 165 13.00 -11.49 -15.91
N ARG A 166 12.00 -12.36 -15.82
CA ARG A 166 11.36 -12.93 -17.00
C ARG A 166 10.52 -11.86 -17.70
N ASN A 167 10.83 -11.60 -18.97
CA ASN A 167 10.09 -10.63 -19.79
C ASN A 167 9.16 -11.39 -20.73
N TRP A 168 7.84 -11.28 -20.54
CA TRP A 168 6.89 -12.10 -21.31
C TRP A 168 6.64 -11.57 -22.73
N GLU A 169 6.71 -10.25 -22.94
CA GLU A 169 6.55 -9.65 -24.27
C GLU A 169 7.85 -9.64 -25.09
N ALA A 170 9.02 -9.63 -24.45
CA ALA A 170 10.30 -9.77 -25.14
C ALA A 170 10.75 -11.24 -25.21
N ALA A 171 11.53 -11.58 -26.23
CA ALA A 171 12.08 -12.93 -26.38
C ALA A 171 13.24 -13.24 -25.41
N GLU A 172 13.72 -12.24 -24.65
CA GLU A 172 14.90 -12.33 -23.80
C GLU A 172 14.60 -11.82 -22.38
N ASP A 173 15.03 -12.60 -21.39
CA ASP A 173 14.98 -12.22 -19.97
C ASP A 173 15.98 -11.09 -19.68
N ILE A 174 15.67 -10.27 -18.68
CA ILE A 174 16.55 -9.18 -18.24
C ILE A 174 17.48 -9.73 -17.16
N PRO A 175 18.81 -9.73 -17.36
CA PRO A 175 19.75 -10.18 -16.32
C PRO A 175 19.63 -9.35 -15.04
N GLY A 176 19.74 -9.99 -13.87
CA GLY A 176 19.57 -9.33 -12.57
C GLY A 176 20.64 -8.28 -12.26
N ASP A 177 21.83 -8.36 -12.86
CA ASP A 177 22.85 -7.30 -12.81
C ASP A 177 22.53 -6.09 -13.70
N ARG A 178 21.50 -6.21 -14.55
CA ARG A 178 21.02 -5.15 -15.44
C ARG A 178 19.70 -4.54 -14.99
N ALA A 179 19.05 -5.11 -13.97
CA ALA A 179 17.84 -4.57 -13.34
C ALA A 179 18.19 -3.78 -12.07
N LEU A 180 18.17 -2.45 -12.15
CA LEU A 180 18.39 -1.56 -11.00
C LEU A 180 17.07 -1.30 -10.28
N LEU A 181 16.95 -1.71 -9.02
CA LEU A 181 15.79 -1.42 -8.18
C LEU A 181 15.74 0.07 -7.84
N ILE A 182 14.58 0.70 -8.04
CA ILE A 182 14.39 2.13 -7.75
C ILE A 182 13.26 2.40 -6.77
N ALA A 183 12.27 1.52 -6.65
CA ALA A 183 11.19 1.60 -5.67
C ALA A 183 10.50 0.25 -5.47
N GLU A 184 9.84 0.08 -4.34
CA GLU A 184 8.87 -1.00 -4.11
C GLU A 184 7.43 -0.46 -4.01
N GLY A 185 6.46 -1.28 -4.37
CA GLY A 185 5.04 -0.99 -4.19
C GLY A 185 4.37 -2.05 -3.33
N LEU A 186 3.03 -2.08 -3.37
CA LEU A 186 2.25 -3.09 -2.65
C LEU A 186 2.59 -4.51 -3.08
N GLY A 187 2.43 -5.45 -2.15
CA GLY A 187 2.60 -6.87 -2.44
C GLY A 187 4.02 -7.25 -2.85
N ARG A 188 5.03 -6.45 -2.47
CA ARG A 188 6.43 -6.61 -2.89
C ARG A 188 6.63 -6.50 -4.39
N THR A 189 5.75 -5.77 -5.08
CA THR A 189 5.97 -5.36 -6.46
C THR A 189 7.20 -4.47 -6.52
N ARG A 190 8.00 -4.62 -7.57
CA ARG A 190 9.25 -3.88 -7.71
C ARG A 190 9.27 -3.09 -8.99
N TYR A 191 9.83 -1.89 -8.87
CA TYR A 191 9.99 -0.95 -9.95
C TYR A 191 11.47 -0.79 -10.23
N PHE A 192 11.87 -1.04 -11.47
CA PHE A 192 13.28 -1.05 -11.85
C PHE A 192 13.52 -0.35 -13.18
N VAL A 193 14.75 0.10 -13.39
CA VAL A 193 15.23 0.51 -14.71
C VAL A 193 16.27 -0.46 -15.20
N SER A 194 16.34 -0.62 -16.52
CA SER A 194 17.35 -1.47 -17.16
C SER A 194 17.74 -0.89 -18.52
N PRO A 195 19.00 -1.03 -18.93
CA PRO A 195 19.43 -0.72 -20.29
C PRO A 195 18.77 -1.59 -21.36
N ASP A 196 18.16 -2.71 -20.98
CA ASP A 196 17.44 -3.64 -21.86
C ASP A 196 15.96 -3.26 -22.05
N LEU A 197 15.48 -2.25 -21.33
CA LEU A 197 14.15 -1.68 -21.53
C LEU A 197 14.19 -0.55 -22.58
N PRO A 198 13.09 -0.35 -23.34
CA PRO A 198 12.95 0.82 -24.20
C PRO A 198 13.13 2.14 -23.43
N GLY A 199 13.63 3.17 -24.12
CA GLY A 199 13.79 4.49 -23.51
C GLY A 199 12.45 5.07 -23.02
N GLY A 200 12.45 5.71 -21.85
CA GLY A 200 11.24 6.28 -21.25
C GLY A 200 10.31 5.26 -20.59
N THR A 201 10.73 3.99 -20.47
CA THR A 201 9.94 2.96 -19.81
C THR A 201 10.50 2.57 -18.44
N ILE A 202 9.63 1.97 -17.63
CA ILE A 202 9.93 1.40 -16.32
C ILE A 202 9.57 -0.08 -16.33
N GLY A 203 10.38 -0.89 -15.67
CA GLY A 203 10.06 -2.28 -15.38
C GLY A 203 9.19 -2.36 -14.15
N TRP A 204 8.05 -3.02 -14.26
CA TRP A 204 7.20 -3.42 -13.14
C TRP A 204 7.16 -4.94 -13.08
N GLU A 205 7.53 -5.51 -11.93
CA GLU A 205 7.51 -6.96 -11.75
C GLU A 205 6.89 -7.38 -10.42
N ALA A 206 6.25 -8.55 -10.47
CA ALA A 206 5.78 -9.27 -9.31
C ALA A 206 6.35 -10.70 -9.36
N GLY A 207 7.12 -11.08 -8.33
CA GLY A 207 7.67 -12.44 -8.22
C GLY A 207 8.71 -12.80 -9.27
N GLY A 208 9.43 -11.83 -9.84
CA GLY A 208 10.44 -12.02 -10.88
C GLY A 208 9.88 -12.06 -12.30
N HIS A 209 8.61 -11.65 -12.47
CA HIS A 209 7.92 -11.65 -13.76
C HIS A 209 7.50 -10.25 -14.15
N LEU A 210 7.93 -9.83 -15.33
CA LEU A 210 7.50 -8.61 -16.01
C LEU A 210 6.65 -9.00 -17.21
N GLU A 211 5.39 -8.56 -17.23
CA GLU A 211 4.52 -8.76 -18.40
C GLU A 211 5.02 -7.95 -19.58
N ARG A 212 5.18 -6.64 -19.36
CA ARG A 212 5.68 -5.69 -20.34
C ARG A 212 6.29 -4.46 -19.69
N PRO A 213 7.20 -3.73 -20.37
CA PRO A 213 7.63 -2.41 -19.94
C PRO A 213 6.45 -1.44 -19.93
N LEU A 214 6.37 -0.58 -18.91
CA LEU A 214 5.32 0.44 -18.77
C LEU A 214 5.88 1.84 -19.03
N ASP A 215 5.02 2.82 -19.29
CA ASP A 215 5.42 4.23 -19.37
C ASP A 215 5.96 4.69 -18.01
N PHE A 216 7.19 5.23 -17.98
CA PHE A 216 7.82 5.58 -16.71
C PHE A 216 7.02 6.65 -15.97
N ALA A 217 6.66 7.74 -16.64
CA ALA A 217 6.06 8.90 -16.00
C ALA A 217 4.71 8.54 -15.37
N HIS A 218 3.83 7.93 -16.16
CA HIS A 218 2.51 7.54 -15.72
C HIS A 218 2.56 6.53 -14.56
N THR A 219 3.32 5.44 -14.72
CA THR A 219 3.39 4.38 -13.72
C THR A 219 4.04 4.83 -12.41
N PHE A 220 5.07 5.68 -12.50
CA PHE A 220 5.73 6.19 -11.30
C PHE A 220 4.88 7.24 -10.56
N ASP A 221 4.14 8.08 -11.30
CA ASP A 221 3.19 9.02 -10.72
C ASP A 221 2.03 8.32 -10.01
N GLU A 222 1.52 7.22 -10.58
CA GLU A 222 0.52 6.36 -9.95
C GLU A 222 1.05 5.73 -8.65
N LEU A 223 2.27 5.19 -8.68
CA LEU A 223 2.93 4.61 -7.49
C LEU A 223 3.03 5.64 -6.36
N MET A 224 3.55 6.84 -6.66
CA MET A 224 3.73 7.88 -5.65
C MET A 224 2.40 8.43 -5.12
N SER A 225 1.38 8.48 -5.97
CA SER A 225 0.03 8.94 -5.64
C SER A 225 -0.87 7.85 -5.04
N TYR A 226 -0.33 6.64 -4.81
CA TYR A 226 -1.12 5.50 -4.39
C TYR A 226 -1.85 5.74 -3.05
N GLY A 227 -3.15 5.49 -3.06
CA GLY A 227 -4.03 5.62 -1.90
C GLY A 227 -4.38 7.07 -1.51
N PHE A 228 -4.14 8.05 -2.38
CA PHE A 228 -4.64 9.42 -2.21
C PHE A 228 -5.83 9.68 -3.14
N GLU A 229 -6.89 10.23 -2.56
CA GLU A 229 -8.07 10.73 -3.27
C GLU A 229 -7.94 12.25 -3.41
N LEU A 230 -7.94 12.75 -4.65
CA LEU A 230 -7.90 14.18 -4.93
C LEU A 230 -9.32 14.70 -5.09
N ASP A 231 -9.59 15.94 -4.64
CA ASP A 231 -10.93 16.52 -4.77
C ASP A 231 -11.34 16.67 -6.25
N ARG A 232 -10.36 16.82 -7.15
CA ARG A 232 -10.55 16.88 -8.61
C ARG A 232 -10.99 15.55 -9.23
N ASP A 233 -10.72 14.43 -8.56
CA ASP A 233 -11.08 13.09 -9.05
C ASP A 233 -12.51 12.70 -8.65
N ARG A 234 -13.14 13.49 -7.76
CA ARG A 234 -14.54 13.28 -7.40
C ARG A 234 -15.44 13.64 -8.57
N VAL A 235 -16.15 12.65 -9.08
CA VAL A 235 -17.22 12.85 -10.06
C VAL A 235 -18.25 13.80 -9.43
N PRO A 236 -18.60 14.94 -10.09
CA PRO A 236 -19.62 15.83 -9.56
C PRO A 236 -20.94 15.05 -9.43
N GLU A 237 -21.49 15.03 -8.22
CA GLU A 237 -22.78 14.42 -7.94
C GLU A 237 -23.83 15.07 -8.87
N PRO A 238 -24.58 14.30 -9.68
CA PRO A 238 -25.57 14.90 -10.57
C PRO A 238 -26.63 15.63 -9.76
N ALA A 239 -26.85 16.91 -10.07
CA ALA A 239 -27.83 17.75 -9.37
C ALA A 239 -29.24 17.15 -9.50
N VAL A 240 -29.73 16.53 -8.45
CA VAL A 240 -31.11 16.02 -8.38
C VAL A 240 -32.05 17.15 -7.96
N PRO A 241 -33.15 17.41 -8.69
CA PRO A 241 -34.08 18.48 -8.34
C PRO A 241 -34.85 18.17 -7.06
N THR A 242 -34.88 19.16 -6.17
CA THR A 242 -35.49 19.13 -4.84
C THR A 242 -37.00 18.82 -4.90
N ILE A 243 -37.39 17.63 -4.41
CA ILE A 243 -38.76 17.37 -3.96
C ILE A 243 -38.70 17.07 -2.46
N SER A 244 -39.09 18.06 -1.67
CA SER A 244 -39.25 17.96 -0.22
C SER A 244 -40.56 17.23 0.12
N LEU A 245 -40.46 15.97 0.54
CA LEU A 245 -41.49 15.26 1.31
C LEU A 245 -40.80 14.35 2.33
N GLY A 246 -41.10 14.61 3.59
CA GLY A 246 -40.35 14.10 4.75
C GLY A 246 -40.31 12.59 4.86
N ARG A 247 -39.08 12.08 4.98
CA ARG A 247 -38.68 10.91 5.77
C ARG A 247 -37.24 11.15 6.21
N GLN A 248 -36.97 10.92 7.49
CA GLN A 248 -35.66 11.04 8.12
C GLN A 248 -34.59 10.37 7.26
N ALA A 249 -33.60 11.16 6.85
CA ALA A 249 -32.46 10.71 6.10
C ALA A 249 -31.65 9.71 6.94
N LEU A 250 -31.65 8.45 6.51
CA LEU A 250 -30.57 7.52 6.78
C LEU A 250 -29.29 8.17 6.25
N ARG A 251 -28.45 8.65 7.18
CA ARG A 251 -27.09 9.05 6.88
C ARG A 251 -26.38 7.85 6.27
N SER A 252 -25.91 8.04 5.04
CA SER A 252 -24.98 7.15 4.38
C SER A 252 -23.85 6.82 5.34
N VAL A 253 -23.72 5.54 5.67
CA VAL A 253 -22.72 5.03 6.60
C VAL A 253 -21.35 5.13 5.89
N PRO A 254 -20.34 5.79 6.49
CA PRO A 254 -18.98 5.76 5.97
C PRO A 254 -18.47 4.31 5.93
N PRO A 255 -17.51 3.94 5.07
CA PRO A 255 -16.87 2.64 5.18
C PRO A 255 -16.32 2.52 6.60
N ILE A 256 -16.89 1.60 7.37
CA ILE A 256 -16.55 1.38 8.77
C ILE A 256 -15.10 0.90 8.77
N ALA A 257 -14.18 1.71 9.33
CA ALA A 257 -12.87 1.21 9.75
C ALA A 257 -13.12 -0.11 10.48
N ARG A 258 -12.55 -1.23 9.99
CA ARG A 258 -12.78 -2.55 10.61
C ARG A 258 -12.52 -2.39 12.10
N ALA A 259 -13.56 -2.53 12.91
CA ALA A 259 -13.38 -2.55 14.36
C ALA A 259 -12.46 -3.74 14.65
N VAL A 260 -11.37 -3.48 15.38
CA VAL A 260 -10.51 -4.54 15.92
C VAL A 260 -11.37 -5.36 16.86
N VAL A 261 -11.95 -6.44 16.34
CA VAL A 261 -12.72 -7.38 17.14
C VAL A 261 -11.80 -8.51 17.52
N TRP A 262 -11.45 -8.50 18.80
CA TRP A 262 -10.69 -9.55 19.43
C TRP A 262 -11.61 -10.25 20.45
N ASP A 263 -11.47 -11.56 20.52
CA ASP A 263 -12.17 -12.39 21.49
C ASP A 263 -11.14 -12.97 22.47
N PRO A 264 -11.14 -12.54 23.74
CA PRO A 264 -10.18 -13.03 24.73
C PRO A 264 -10.38 -14.51 25.09
N GLU A 265 -11.54 -15.09 24.79
CA GLU A 265 -11.86 -16.50 25.06
C GLU A 265 -11.58 -17.41 23.85
N LEU A 266 -11.35 -16.82 22.68
CA LEU A 266 -11.03 -17.57 21.47
C LEU A 266 -9.60 -18.10 21.53
N THR A 267 -9.44 -19.40 21.26
CA THR A 267 -8.14 -20.05 21.13
C THR A 267 -7.84 -20.36 19.67
N GLU A 268 -6.57 -20.58 19.32
CA GLU A 268 -6.15 -20.99 17.98
C GLU A 268 -6.90 -22.24 17.49
N ASP A 269 -7.05 -23.24 18.37
CA ASP A 269 -7.76 -24.49 18.04
C ASP A 269 -9.25 -24.26 17.83
N ALA A 270 -9.89 -23.46 18.69
CA ALA A 270 -11.30 -23.10 18.52
C ALA A 270 -11.54 -22.28 17.24
N ALA A 271 -10.61 -21.38 16.89
CA ALA A 271 -10.66 -20.62 15.65
C ALA A 271 -10.56 -21.53 14.43
N ARG A 272 -9.64 -22.49 14.47
CA ARG A 272 -9.45 -23.48 13.41
C ARG A 272 -10.69 -24.37 13.24
N ASP A 273 -11.25 -24.88 14.33
CA ASP A 273 -12.46 -25.71 14.28
C ASP A 273 -13.66 -24.92 13.75
N ARG A 274 -13.80 -23.65 14.15
CA ARG A 274 -14.87 -22.79 13.63
C ARG A 274 -14.73 -22.50 12.15
N ILE A 275 -13.52 -22.25 11.65
CA ILE A 275 -13.27 -22.09 10.20
C ILE A 275 -13.67 -23.36 9.44
N ARG A 276 -13.33 -24.54 9.96
CA ARG A 276 -13.73 -25.83 9.34
C ARG A 276 -15.25 -25.97 9.30
N ASP A 277 -15.95 -25.60 10.37
CA ASP A 277 -17.40 -25.64 10.43
C ASP A 277 -18.04 -24.71 9.41
N LEU A 278 -17.56 -23.45 9.30
CA LEU A 278 -18.06 -22.48 8.32
C LEU A 278 -17.88 -22.96 6.87
N VAL A 279 -16.72 -23.55 6.57
CA VAL A 279 -16.44 -24.12 5.24
C VAL A 279 -17.34 -25.34 4.99
N ALA A 280 -17.50 -26.22 5.97
CA ALA A 280 -18.37 -27.39 5.85
C ALA A 280 -19.86 -27.02 5.68
N GLU A 281 -20.33 -25.97 6.36
CA GLU A 281 -21.67 -25.41 6.18
C GLU A 281 -21.87 -24.88 4.76
N LEU A 282 -20.92 -24.11 4.25
CA LEU A 282 -20.96 -23.61 2.87
C LEU A 282 -21.01 -24.77 1.86
N LEU A 283 -20.15 -25.79 2.01
CA LEU A 283 -20.14 -26.94 1.11
C LEU A 283 -21.44 -27.75 1.18
N ARG A 284 -22.04 -27.87 2.36
CA ARG A 284 -23.36 -28.51 2.54
C ARG A 284 -24.46 -27.72 1.84
N ALA A 285 -24.44 -26.38 1.95
CA ALA A 285 -25.39 -25.51 1.26
C ALA A 285 -25.23 -25.55 -0.27
N LEU A 286 -24.01 -25.77 -0.76
CA LEU A 286 -23.70 -26.05 -2.17
C LEU A 286 -23.99 -27.50 -2.58
N GLY A 287 -24.68 -28.28 -1.74
CA GLY A 287 -25.09 -29.65 -2.05
C GLY A 287 -23.93 -30.66 -2.13
N GLY A 288 -22.75 -30.34 -1.61
CA GLY A 288 -21.57 -31.21 -1.60
C GLY A 288 -20.92 -31.41 -2.97
N GLN A 289 -21.30 -30.61 -3.98
CA GLN A 289 -20.82 -30.75 -5.35
C GLN A 289 -19.46 -30.07 -5.58
N MET A 290 -19.16 -29.04 -4.78
CA MET A 290 -17.91 -28.28 -4.83
C MET A 290 -16.81 -29.04 -4.09
N ARG A 291 -15.65 -29.24 -4.73
CA ARG A 291 -14.43 -29.72 -4.07
C ARG A 291 -13.63 -28.54 -3.53
N ILE A 292 -12.86 -28.79 -2.47
CA ILE A 292 -11.95 -27.79 -1.92
C ILE A 292 -10.52 -28.32 -1.94
N ARG A 293 -9.58 -27.44 -2.26
CA ARG A 293 -8.15 -27.70 -2.17
C ARG A 293 -7.50 -26.56 -1.41
N THR A 294 -6.67 -26.87 -0.42
CA THR A 294 -5.94 -25.86 0.37
C THR A 294 -4.88 -25.17 -0.49
N GLN A 295 -4.71 -23.85 -0.32
CA GLN A 295 -3.79 -23.06 -1.13
C GLN A 295 -2.32 -23.14 -0.66
N GLU A 296 -2.07 -23.23 0.66
CA GLU A 296 -0.73 -23.24 1.25
C GLU A 296 -0.62 -24.21 2.45
N GLY A 297 0.48 -24.94 2.60
CA GLY A 297 0.70 -25.84 3.75
C GLY A 297 -0.24 -27.07 3.81
N LEU A 298 -0.13 -27.85 4.89
CA LEU A 298 -0.93 -29.08 5.08
C LEU A 298 -2.44 -28.80 5.22
N ASN A 299 -2.81 -27.61 5.69
CA ASN A 299 -4.21 -27.24 5.98
C ASN A 299 -4.69 -25.92 5.34
N GLY A 300 -3.87 -25.19 4.55
CA GLY A 300 -4.28 -23.88 4.02
C GLY A 300 -4.09 -22.71 4.99
N GLU A 301 -3.52 -22.98 6.17
CA GLU A 301 -3.53 -22.09 7.33
C GLU A 301 -2.30 -21.17 7.39
N THR A 302 -2.54 -19.90 7.63
CA THR A 302 -1.52 -18.88 7.88
C THR A 302 -1.90 -18.09 9.13
N ILE A 303 -1.01 -18.05 10.12
CA ILE A 303 -1.14 -17.14 11.25
C ILE A 303 -0.58 -15.79 10.82
N LEU A 304 -1.43 -14.76 10.87
CA LEU A 304 -1.07 -13.41 10.52
C LEU A 304 -1.05 -12.54 11.78
N PRO A 305 -0.08 -11.62 11.91
CA PRO A 305 -0.18 -10.56 12.89
C PRO A 305 -1.49 -9.79 12.64
N PHE A 306 -2.27 -9.55 13.70
CA PHE A 306 -3.52 -8.80 13.55
C PHE A 306 -3.19 -7.35 13.30
N ASP A 307 -3.50 -6.89 12.10
CA ASP A 307 -3.42 -5.51 11.68
C ASP A 307 -4.84 -4.97 11.57
N ASP A 308 -5.12 -3.79 12.11
CA ASP A 308 -6.26 -3.04 11.56
C ASP A 308 -5.84 -2.58 10.17
N ASP A 309 -6.73 -2.44 9.19
CA ASP A 309 -6.34 -2.00 7.83
C ASP A 309 -5.69 -0.57 7.80
N ALA A 310 -5.31 -0.01 8.97
CA ALA A 310 -4.52 1.18 9.23
C ALA A 310 -3.06 0.92 9.66
N GLY A 311 -2.56 -0.32 9.67
CA GLY A 311 -1.14 -0.63 9.90
C GLY A 311 -0.74 -0.80 11.37
N ASN A 312 -1.69 -0.77 12.31
CA ASN A 312 -1.40 -1.04 13.72
C ASN A 312 -1.34 -2.56 13.96
N ILE A 313 -0.13 -3.08 14.18
CA ILE A 313 0.06 -4.46 14.62
C ILE A 313 -0.33 -4.57 16.11
N TYR A 314 -1.39 -5.32 16.39
CA TYR A 314 -1.81 -5.64 17.75
C TYR A 314 -1.05 -6.87 18.26
N HIS A 315 -0.88 -6.97 19.59
CA HIS A 315 -0.36 -8.18 20.25
C HIS A 315 -1.42 -9.31 20.30
N VAL A 316 -2.14 -9.51 19.21
CA VAL A 316 -3.09 -10.60 19.00
C VAL A 316 -2.83 -11.17 17.61
N ASP A 317 -3.04 -12.47 17.45
CA ASP A 317 -2.86 -13.17 16.19
C ASP A 317 -4.22 -13.42 15.54
N ARG A 318 -4.24 -13.58 14.21
CA ARG A 318 -5.42 -14.06 13.47
C ARG A 318 -5.05 -15.25 12.64
N LEU A 319 -5.98 -16.20 12.57
CA LEU A 319 -5.87 -17.37 11.72
C LEU A 319 -6.62 -17.10 10.43
N GLU A 320 -5.90 -17.13 9.30
CA GLU A 320 -6.49 -17.11 7.97
C GLU A 320 -6.31 -18.48 7.32
N THR A 321 -7.35 -19.00 6.68
CA THR A 321 -7.27 -20.22 5.87
C THR A 321 -7.75 -19.96 4.45
N ARG A 322 -6.97 -20.40 3.46
CA ARG A 322 -7.23 -20.16 2.03
C ARG A 322 -7.50 -21.46 1.27
N TYR A 323 -8.57 -21.44 0.48
CA TYR A 323 -9.05 -22.57 -0.30
C TYR A 323 -9.27 -22.18 -1.76
N PHE A 324 -8.94 -23.10 -2.67
CA PHE A 324 -9.51 -23.16 -4.00
C PHE A 324 -10.83 -23.89 -3.95
N LEU A 325 -11.85 -23.31 -4.55
CA LEU A 325 -13.15 -23.95 -4.76
C LEU A 325 -13.19 -24.48 -6.19
N GLU A 326 -13.36 -25.79 -6.33
CA GLU A 326 -13.36 -26.51 -7.60
C GLU A 326 -14.77 -27.03 -7.90
N PRO A 327 -15.51 -26.40 -8.83
CA PRO A 327 -16.81 -26.88 -9.28
C PRO A 327 -16.75 -28.29 -9.84
N PRO A 328 -17.86 -29.05 -9.79
CA PRO A 328 -17.97 -30.30 -10.53
C PRO A 328 -17.92 -30.03 -12.04
N ASP A 329 -17.19 -30.85 -12.80
CA ASP A 329 -17.28 -30.79 -14.27
C ASP A 329 -18.72 -31.10 -14.73
N PRO A 330 -19.29 -30.34 -15.69
CA PRO A 330 -18.67 -29.33 -16.56
C PRO A 330 -18.93 -27.87 -16.13
N ASP A 331 -19.27 -27.63 -14.86
CA ASP A 331 -19.70 -26.31 -14.40
C ASP A 331 -18.53 -25.31 -14.39
N ARG A 332 -18.81 -24.08 -14.83
CA ARG A 332 -17.81 -23.01 -14.86
C ARG A 332 -17.76 -22.27 -13.51
N THR A 333 -16.57 -21.82 -13.12
CA THR A 333 -16.33 -21.15 -11.83
C THR A 333 -17.02 -19.81 -11.69
N ASP A 334 -17.35 -19.13 -12.79
CA ASP A 334 -18.03 -17.81 -12.83
C ASP A 334 -19.50 -17.87 -12.38
N ILE A 335 -20.12 -19.05 -12.35
CA ILE A 335 -21.52 -19.24 -11.96
C ILE A 335 -21.71 -19.20 -10.44
N TYR A 336 -20.68 -19.55 -9.67
CA TYR A 336 -20.78 -19.78 -8.23
C TYR A 336 -20.70 -18.53 -7.34
N PRO A 337 -20.01 -17.42 -7.68
CA PRO A 337 -19.97 -16.25 -6.82
C PRO A 337 -21.37 -15.72 -6.44
N PRO A 338 -22.33 -15.54 -7.37
CA PRO A 338 -23.69 -15.13 -7.02
C PRO A 338 -24.44 -16.15 -6.15
N VAL A 339 -24.17 -17.45 -6.32
CA VAL A 339 -24.78 -18.53 -5.53
C VAL A 339 -24.27 -18.51 -4.09
N ILE A 340 -22.95 -18.36 -3.91
CA ILE A 340 -22.30 -18.31 -2.60
C ILE A 340 -22.73 -17.05 -1.84
N VAL A 341 -22.80 -15.90 -2.51
CA VAL A 341 -23.33 -14.65 -1.93
C VAL A 341 -24.74 -14.84 -1.41
N ARG A 342 -25.61 -15.48 -2.20
CA ARG A 342 -27.00 -15.74 -1.79
C ARG A 342 -27.10 -16.69 -0.59
N ILE A 343 -26.20 -17.67 -0.48
CA ILE A 343 -26.11 -18.55 0.69
C ILE A 343 -25.75 -17.71 1.92
N TRP A 344 -24.75 -16.84 1.83
CA TRP A 344 -24.36 -15.94 2.94
C TRP A 344 -25.49 -15.01 3.38
N GLU A 345 -26.21 -14.41 2.42
CA GLU A 345 -27.40 -13.59 2.71
C GLU A 345 -28.51 -14.40 3.41
N GLN A 346 -28.72 -15.66 3.02
CA GLN A 346 -29.71 -16.54 3.67
C GLN A 346 -29.33 -16.90 5.11
N HIS A 347 -28.04 -16.92 5.43
CA HIS A 347 -27.55 -17.04 6.80
C HIS A 347 -27.66 -15.74 7.60
N GLY A 348 -28.16 -14.66 6.98
CA GLY A 348 -28.32 -13.35 7.61
C GLY A 348 -27.01 -12.60 7.84
N TRP A 349 -25.97 -12.94 7.07
CA TRP A 349 -24.66 -12.30 7.16
C TRP A 349 -24.66 -10.95 6.44
N GLU A 350 -23.79 -10.05 6.89
CA GLU A 350 -23.53 -8.79 6.18
C GLU A 350 -22.63 -9.10 4.98
N VAL A 351 -23.12 -8.86 3.75
CA VAL A 351 -22.41 -9.18 2.51
C VAL A 351 -22.18 -7.93 1.67
N THR A 352 -20.95 -7.76 1.19
CA THR A 352 -20.56 -6.75 0.22
C THR A 352 -20.07 -7.44 -1.04
N LEU A 353 -20.61 -7.05 -2.20
CA LEU A 353 -20.21 -7.59 -3.51
C LEU A 353 -19.65 -6.46 -4.37
N THR A 354 -18.48 -6.69 -4.96
CA THR A 354 -17.81 -5.79 -5.89
C THR A 354 -17.45 -6.55 -7.16
N THR A 355 -17.62 -5.90 -8.30
CA THR A 355 -17.30 -6.49 -9.61
C THR A 355 -16.61 -5.42 -10.45
N ASP A 356 -15.42 -5.73 -10.93
CA ASP A 356 -14.60 -4.86 -11.76
C ASP A 356 -13.97 -5.62 -12.92
N VAL A 357 -13.01 -5.00 -13.60
CA VAL A 357 -12.29 -5.61 -14.73
C VAL A 357 -11.36 -6.74 -14.30
N ASP A 358 -11.00 -6.81 -13.01
CA ASP A 358 -10.08 -7.79 -12.44
C ASP A 358 -10.80 -9.03 -11.89
N GLY A 359 -12.12 -8.94 -11.66
CA GLY A 359 -12.97 -10.09 -11.36
C GLY A 359 -14.15 -9.80 -10.45
N ILE A 360 -14.65 -10.84 -9.77
CA ILE A 360 -15.70 -10.72 -8.75
C ILE A 360 -15.07 -10.90 -7.37
N VAL A 361 -15.30 -9.94 -6.47
CA VAL A 361 -14.91 -10.04 -5.06
C VAL A 361 -16.16 -9.90 -4.19
N ALA A 362 -16.43 -10.89 -3.35
CA ALA A 362 -17.48 -10.85 -2.36
C ALA A 362 -16.89 -10.98 -0.95
N GLN A 363 -17.36 -10.17 -0.02
CA GLN A 363 -16.97 -10.22 1.38
C GLN A 363 -18.19 -10.45 2.24
N ALA A 364 -18.09 -11.34 3.23
CA ALA A 364 -19.12 -11.54 4.22
C ALA A 364 -18.56 -11.56 5.63
N ARG A 365 -19.39 -11.18 6.60
CA ARG A 365 -19.06 -11.24 8.02
C ARG A 365 -20.11 -12.02 8.80
N THR A 366 -19.64 -12.99 9.59
CA THR A 366 -20.50 -13.78 10.48
C THR A 366 -20.83 -13.02 11.79
N PRO A 367 -21.86 -13.43 12.54
CA PRO A 367 -22.19 -12.81 13.83
C PRO A 367 -21.07 -12.90 14.88
N ASP A 368 -20.24 -13.93 14.79
CA ASP A 368 -19.03 -14.18 15.59
C ASP A 368 -17.76 -13.58 14.95
N TRP A 369 -17.92 -12.62 14.03
CA TRP A 369 -16.86 -11.79 13.46
C TRP A 369 -15.80 -12.50 12.61
N TYR A 370 -16.09 -13.69 12.09
CA TYR A 370 -15.29 -14.29 11.03
C TYR A 370 -15.56 -13.55 9.73
N GLU A 371 -14.50 -13.32 8.97
CA GLU A 371 -14.59 -12.67 7.67
C GLU A 371 -14.31 -13.68 6.57
N LEU A 372 -15.19 -13.72 5.58
CA LEU A 372 -15.07 -14.56 4.41
C LEU A 372 -14.85 -13.66 3.20
N THR A 373 -13.82 -13.94 2.42
CA THR A 373 -13.55 -13.26 1.16
C THR A 373 -13.56 -14.28 0.03
N LEU A 374 -14.47 -14.11 -0.91
CA LEU A 374 -14.54 -14.87 -2.15
C LEU A 374 -13.98 -14.03 -3.28
N ALA A 375 -13.03 -14.57 -4.03
CA ALA A 375 -12.48 -13.93 -5.21
C ALA A 375 -12.56 -14.87 -6.42
N HIS A 376 -13.10 -14.37 -7.53
CA HIS A 376 -13.10 -15.04 -8.82
C HIS A 376 -12.28 -14.22 -9.81
N GLN A 377 -11.20 -14.80 -10.32
CA GLN A 377 -10.34 -14.18 -11.33
C GLN A 377 -10.04 -15.20 -12.43
N THR A 378 -10.29 -14.78 -13.68
CA THR A 378 -10.16 -15.59 -14.90
C THR A 378 -11.03 -16.86 -14.84
N ASP A 379 -10.51 -17.95 -14.27
CA ASP A 379 -11.21 -19.24 -14.11
C ASP A 379 -11.00 -19.85 -12.71
N THR A 380 -10.41 -19.11 -11.77
CA THR A 380 -10.12 -19.64 -10.42
C THR A 380 -11.04 -19.00 -9.40
N LEU A 381 -11.70 -19.83 -8.59
CA LEU A 381 -12.50 -19.40 -7.46
C LEU A 381 -11.74 -19.65 -6.15
N ARG A 382 -11.52 -18.58 -5.37
CA ARG A 382 -10.76 -18.62 -4.12
C ARG A 382 -11.64 -18.18 -2.96
N LEU A 383 -11.54 -18.88 -1.84
CA LEU A 383 -12.18 -18.54 -0.58
C LEU A 383 -11.10 -18.37 0.49
N ALA A 384 -11.06 -17.20 1.11
CA ALA A 384 -10.30 -16.96 2.33
C ALA A 384 -11.28 -16.81 3.49
N VAL A 385 -10.99 -17.47 4.61
CA VAL A 385 -11.74 -17.34 5.87
C VAL A 385 -10.77 -16.94 6.96
N ALA A 386 -11.07 -15.86 7.66
CA ALA A 386 -10.15 -15.29 8.63
C ALA A 386 -10.85 -14.99 9.97
N SER A 387 -10.29 -15.52 11.06
CA SER A 387 -10.85 -15.42 12.42
C SER A 387 -10.82 -14.00 12.99
N PRO A 388 -11.58 -13.66 14.04
CA PRO A 388 -11.24 -12.49 14.85
C PRO A 388 -9.87 -12.68 15.54
N GLY A 389 -9.34 -11.61 16.12
CA GLY A 389 -8.05 -11.65 16.82
C GLY A 389 -8.12 -12.48 18.10
N PHE A 390 -7.11 -13.30 18.37
CA PHE A 390 -6.98 -14.10 19.59
C PHE A 390 -5.58 -13.99 20.22
N GLN A 391 -5.48 -14.23 21.53
CA GLN A 391 -4.20 -14.28 22.24
C GLN A 391 -3.65 -15.70 22.27
N ARG A 392 -2.37 -15.86 21.93
CA ARG A 392 -1.68 -17.13 22.17
C ARG A 392 -1.24 -17.22 23.63
N PRO A 393 -1.47 -18.35 24.32
CA PRO A 393 -0.82 -18.60 25.59
C PRO A 393 0.70 -18.57 25.37
N SER A 394 1.40 -17.82 26.23
CA SER A 394 2.86 -17.62 26.18
C SER A 394 3.65 -18.81 26.70
#